data_AF-A0A4Y8K5E7-F1
#
_entry.id   AF-A0A4Y8K5E7-F1
#
_cell.length_a   1.000
_cell.length_b   1.000
_cell.length_c   1.000
_cell.angle_alpha   90.00
_cell.angle_beta   90.00
_cell.angle_gamma   90.00
#
_symmetry.space_group_name_H-M   'P 1'
#
loop_
_entity.id
_entity.type
_entity.pdbx_description
1 polymer ?
#
loop_
_entity_poly.entity_id
_entity_poly.type
_entity_poly.pdbx_seq_one_letter_code
_entity_poly.pdbx_strand_id
1 'polypeptide(L)'
;MSNIAADGCRYPNFQAALSQGFQSVHAIPVRFRPNTIGALNLFRTRIGALSSEDSAIGQALADVATISLLHERSARKNATVNAQLQRALTSRVFTEQAKGVIAARNNINMDKAFTRLREHARAHQDPMHRSAANVINNVVMI
;
A
#
# COMPACT_ATOMS: atom_id res chain seq x y z
N MET A 1 28.33 -15.47 -3.00
CA MET A 1 29.41 -15.48 -2.02
C MET A 1 29.67 -16.93 -1.61
N SER A 2 30.74 -17.50 -2.14
CA SER A 2 30.99 -18.95 -2.01
C SER A 2 31.56 -19.32 -0.64
N ASN A 3 32.12 -18.36 0.12
CA ASN A 3 32.57 -18.58 1.48
C ASN A 3 32.36 -17.30 2.32
N ILE A 4 31.40 -17.33 3.25
CA ILE A 4 31.06 -16.19 4.12
C ILE A 4 32.26 -15.78 4.99
N ALA A 5 33.00 -16.74 5.53
CA ALA A 5 34.12 -16.44 6.42
C ALA A 5 35.26 -15.73 5.67
N ALA A 6 35.57 -16.17 4.44
CA ALA A 6 36.63 -15.58 3.63
C ALA A 6 36.25 -14.23 3.02
N ASP A 7 34.99 -14.07 2.60
CA ASP A 7 34.50 -12.86 1.92
C ASP A 7 33.94 -11.81 2.89
N GLY A 8 33.79 -12.14 4.17
CA GLY A 8 32.99 -11.34 5.10
C GLY A 8 33.59 -9.99 5.51
N CYS A 9 34.87 -9.72 5.25
CA CYS A 9 35.42 -8.35 5.36
C CYS A 9 34.76 -7.39 4.37
N ARG A 10 34.34 -7.88 3.19
CA ARG A 10 33.63 -7.09 2.18
C ARG A 10 32.14 -6.93 2.52
N TYR A 11 31.59 -7.88 3.27
CA TYR A 11 30.17 -7.96 3.60
C TYR A 11 29.95 -8.33 5.08
N PRO A 12 30.29 -7.43 6.02
CA PRO A 12 30.38 -7.75 7.45
C PRO A 12 29.07 -8.25 8.05
N ASN A 13 27.92 -7.74 7.57
CA ASN A 13 26.61 -8.17 8.06
C ASN A 13 26.31 -9.65 7.79
N PHE A 14 26.94 -10.26 6.77
CA PHE A 14 26.75 -11.68 6.49
C PHE A 14 27.54 -12.60 7.42
N GLN A 15 28.52 -12.09 8.17
CA GLN A 15 29.27 -12.89 9.16
C GLN A 15 28.33 -13.44 10.25
N ALA A 16 27.25 -12.74 10.59
CA ALA A 16 26.23 -13.21 11.52
C ALA A 16 25.51 -14.48 11.06
N ALA A 17 25.58 -14.85 9.78
CA ALA A 17 25.03 -16.10 9.28
C ALA A 17 25.90 -17.31 9.66
N LEU A 18 27.20 -17.12 9.94
CA LEU A 18 28.09 -18.19 10.42
C LEU A 18 27.62 -18.77 11.75
N SER A 19 27.15 -17.92 12.68
CA SER A 19 26.63 -18.38 13.98
C SER A 19 25.34 -19.19 13.85
N GLN A 20 24.66 -19.10 12.70
CA GLN A 20 23.49 -19.90 12.35
C GLN A 20 23.85 -21.15 11.52
N GLY A 21 25.14 -21.43 11.34
CA GLY A 21 25.64 -22.61 10.62
C GLY A 21 25.72 -22.45 9.10
N PHE A 22 25.39 -21.28 8.54
CA PHE A 22 25.55 -21.04 7.11
C PHE A 22 26.99 -20.70 6.77
N GLN A 23 27.48 -21.25 5.67
CA GLN A 23 28.86 -21.09 5.20
C GLN A 23 28.96 -20.38 3.84
N SER A 24 27.89 -20.41 3.03
CA SER A 24 27.82 -19.67 1.76
C SER A 24 26.44 -19.04 1.57
N VAL A 25 26.38 -17.98 0.76
CA VAL A 25 25.15 -17.29 0.39
C VAL A 25 25.19 -16.85 -1.06
N HIS A 26 24.10 -17.04 -1.77
CA HIS A 26 23.96 -16.66 -3.17
C HIS A 26 22.79 -15.72 -3.37
N ALA A 27 23.06 -14.55 -3.92
CA ALA A 27 22.06 -13.53 -4.17
C ALA A 27 21.60 -13.63 -5.64
N ILE A 28 20.35 -14.02 -5.83
CA ILE A 28 19.71 -14.10 -7.14
C ILE A 28 18.85 -12.86 -7.32
N PRO A 29 19.06 -12.06 -8.36
CA PRO A 29 18.38 -10.78 -8.50
C PRO A 29 16.91 -10.97 -8.87
N VAL A 30 16.02 -10.30 -8.14
CA VAL A 30 14.58 -10.20 -8.44
C VAL A 30 14.41 -8.96 -9.33
N ARG A 31 14.07 -9.16 -10.60
CA ARG A 31 14.16 -8.11 -11.63
C ARG A 31 12.83 -7.90 -12.35
N PHE A 32 12.42 -6.64 -12.43
CA PHE A 32 11.36 -6.18 -13.31
C PHE A 32 11.91 -5.14 -14.27
N ARG A 33 12.03 -5.51 -15.55
CA ARG A 33 12.80 -4.77 -16.55
C ARG A 33 12.48 -3.27 -16.57
N PRO A 34 13.48 -2.38 -16.61
CA PRO A 34 14.93 -2.62 -16.57
C PRO A 34 15.51 -2.73 -15.14
N ASN A 35 14.66 -2.69 -14.11
CA ASN A 35 15.07 -2.46 -12.73
C ASN A 35 15.23 -3.76 -11.93
N THR A 36 16.20 -3.78 -11.01
CA THR A 36 16.28 -4.80 -9.95
C THR A 36 15.48 -4.28 -8.76
N ILE A 37 14.45 -5.03 -8.35
CA ILE A 37 13.54 -4.64 -7.25
C ILE A 37 13.92 -5.28 -5.91
N GLY A 38 14.85 -6.24 -5.94
CA GLY A 38 15.35 -6.93 -4.76
C GLY A 38 16.29 -8.08 -5.10
N ALA A 39 16.54 -8.94 -4.11
CA ALA A 39 17.31 -10.17 -4.29
C ALA A 39 16.71 -11.30 -3.45
N LEU A 40 16.75 -12.51 -3.99
CA LEU A 40 16.50 -13.76 -3.30
C LEU A 40 17.85 -14.30 -2.82
N ASN A 41 18.04 -14.36 -1.51
CA ASN A 41 19.27 -14.87 -0.91
C ASN A 41 19.11 -16.35 -0.53
N LEU A 42 19.93 -17.21 -1.12
CA LEU A 42 19.99 -18.65 -0.82
C LEU A 42 21.19 -18.93 0.09
N PHE A 43 20.92 -19.24 1.35
CA PHE A 43 21.94 -19.61 2.33
C PHE A 43 22.18 -21.13 2.34
N ARG A 44 23.44 -21.53 2.47
CA ARG A 44 23.84 -22.96 2.47
C ARG A 44 24.81 -23.22 3.61
N THR A 45 24.71 -24.39 4.22
CA THR A 45 25.59 -24.87 5.30
C THR A 45 26.93 -25.41 4.81
N ARG A 46 27.18 -25.35 3.49
CA ARG A 46 28.42 -25.77 2.83
C ARG A 46 29.05 -24.60 2.06
N ILE A 47 30.38 -24.55 2.05
CA ILE A 47 31.16 -23.67 1.18
C ILE A 47 30.95 -24.05 -0.30
N GLY A 48 31.03 -23.07 -1.19
CA GLY A 48 31.11 -23.26 -2.62
C GLY A 48 30.03 -22.52 -3.41
N ALA A 49 30.20 -22.52 -4.73
CA ALA A 49 29.22 -22.00 -5.67
C ALA A 49 27.93 -22.84 -5.65
N LEU A 50 26.82 -22.24 -6.13
CA LEU A 50 25.67 -23.02 -6.58
C LEU A 50 26.05 -23.79 -7.83
N SER A 51 25.45 -24.97 -8.03
CA SER A 51 25.48 -25.62 -9.32
C SER A 51 24.73 -24.75 -10.36
N SER A 52 24.97 -25.02 -11.64
CA SER A 52 24.20 -24.39 -12.72
C SER A 52 22.70 -24.70 -12.60
N GLU A 53 22.37 -25.93 -12.21
CA GLU A 53 20.99 -26.38 -11.97
C GLU A 53 20.33 -25.63 -10.80
N ASP A 54 20.97 -25.58 -9.63
CA ASP A 54 20.42 -24.87 -8.46
C ASP A 54 20.28 -23.36 -8.76
N SER A 55 21.21 -22.80 -9.55
CA SER A 55 21.15 -21.40 -9.98
C SER A 55 19.96 -21.15 -10.91
N ALA A 56 19.69 -22.06 -11.84
CA ALA A 56 18.55 -21.97 -12.75
C ALA A 56 17.21 -22.06 -12.00
N ILE A 57 17.11 -22.99 -11.04
CA ILE A 57 15.93 -23.13 -10.18
C ILE A 57 15.73 -21.86 -9.35
N GLY A 58 16.80 -21.35 -8.74
CA GLY A 58 16.74 -20.13 -7.96
C GLY A 58 16.34 -18.91 -8.80
N GLN A 59 16.78 -18.81 -10.05
CA GLN A 59 16.33 -17.76 -10.97
C GLN A 59 14.85 -17.91 -11.32
N ALA A 60 14.37 -19.12 -11.60
CA ALA A 60 12.96 -19.37 -11.87
C ALA A 60 12.07 -18.96 -10.67
N LEU A 61 12.51 -19.26 -9.44
CA LEU A 61 11.83 -18.81 -8.22
C LEU A 61 11.85 -17.28 -8.07
N ALA A 62 12.98 -16.63 -8.36
CA ALA A 62 13.08 -15.18 -8.34
C ALA A 62 12.17 -14.51 -9.39
N ASP A 63 12.00 -15.13 -10.56
CA ASP A 63 11.12 -14.64 -11.62
C ASP A 63 9.65 -14.73 -11.21
N VAL A 64 9.22 -15.87 -10.64
CA VAL A 64 7.86 -16.04 -10.10
C VAL A 64 7.59 -15.05 -8.96
N ALA A 65 8.53 -14.91 -8.02
CA ALA A 65 8.42 -13.95 -6.93
C ALA A 65 8.29 -12.51 -7.45
N THR A 66 9.04 -12.16 -8.51
CA THR A 66 8.93 -10.85 -9.17
C THR A 66 7.49 -10.62 -9.65
N ILE A 67 6.93 -11.58 -10.40
CA ILE A 67 5.57 -11.46 -10.95
C ILE A 67 4.55 -11.30 -9.82
N SER A 68 4.61 -12.13 -8.78
CA SER A 68 3.70 -12.07 -7.64
C SER A 68 3.77 -10.74 -6.89
N LEU A 69 4.98 -10.22 -6.64
CA LEU A 69 5.17 -8.94 -5.95
C LEU A 69 4.62 -7.75 -6.75
N LEU A 70 4.77 -7.77 -8.07
CA LEU A 70 4.23 -6.73 -8.95
C LEU A 70 2.71 -6.79 -9.05
N HIS A 71 2.16 -8.00 -9.10
CA HIS A 71 0.72 -8.21 -9.12
C HIS A 71 0.09 -7.68 -7.83
N GLU A 72 0.65 -8.02 -6.68
CA GLU A 72 0.18 -7.54 -5.38
C GLU A 72 0.25 -6.01 -5.27
N ARG A 73 1.36 -5.40 -5.67
CA ARG A 73 1.50 -3.93 -5.67
C ARG A 73 0.45 -3.24 -6.54
N SER A 74 0.20 -3.80 -7.72
CA SER A 74 -0.82 -3.28 -8.65
C SER A 74 -2.23 -3.42 -8.06
N ALA A 75 -2.56 -4.58 -7.50
CA ALA A 75 -3.84 -4.84 -6.87
C ALA A 75 -4.09 -3.90 -5.66
N ARG A 76 -3.10 -3.74 -4.77
CA ARG A 76 -3.17 -2.82 -3.61
C ARG A 76 -3.37 -1.36 -4.05
N LYS A 77 -2.65 -0.92 -5.10
CA LYS A 77 -2.79 0.44 -5.65
C LYS A 77 -4.20 0.65 -6.21
N ASN A 78 -4.71 -0.30 -7.00
CA ASN A 78 -6.05 -0.23 -7.57
C ASN A 78 -7.14 -0.21 -6.48
N ALA A 79 -7.02 -1.05 -5.46
CA ALA A 79 -7.95 -1.05 -4.32
C ALA A 79 -7.97 0.30 -3.59
N THR A 80 -6.79 0.91 -3.40
CA THR A 80 -6.68 2.23 -2.75
C THR A 80 -7.34 3.32 -3.57
N VAL A 81 -7.07 3.37 -4.89
CA VAL A 81 -7.66 4.36 -5.81
C VAL A 81 -9.17 4.19 -5.88
N ASN A 82 -9.67 2.96 -6.01
CA ASN A 82 -11.10 2.68 -6.03
C ASN A 82 -11.78 3.11 -4.73
N ALA A 83 -11.17 2.82 -3.57
CA ALA A 83 -11.72 3.26 -2.28
C ALA A 83 -11.74 4.78 -2.15
N GLN A 84 -10.72 5.48 -2.65
CA GLN A 84 -10.69 6.95 -2.68
C GLN A 84 -11.78 7.52 -3.60
N LEU A 85 -11.95 6.97 -4.80
CA LEU A 85 -12.96 7.38 -5.76
C LEU A 85 -14.37 7.15 -5.22
N GLN A 86 -14.64 5.96 -4.68
CA GLN A 86 -15.93 5.64 -4.06
C GLN A 86 -16.25 6.60 -2.91
N ARG A 87 -15.29 6.87 -2.01
CA ARG A 87 -15.47 7.87 -0.95
C ARG A 87 -15.79 9.26 -1.49
N ALA A 88 -15.10 9.71 -2.54
CA ALA A 88 -15.35 11.02 -3.15
C ALA A 88 -16.76 11.10 -3.78
N LEU A 89 -17.18 10.06 -4.49
CA LEU A 89 -18.52 9.98 -5.10
C LEU A 89 -19.63 9.95 -4.04
N THR A 90 -19.50 9.11 -3.02
CA THR A 90 -20.47 9.03 -1.92
C THR A 90 -20.56 10.35 -1.16
N SER A 91 -19.42 11.00 -0.88
CA SER A 91 -19.41 12.30 -0.19
C SER A 91 -20.12 13.38 -1.00
N ARG A 92 -19.99 13.39 -2.33
CA ARG A 92 -20.65 14.38 -3.18
C ARG A 92 -22.17 14.20 -3.18
N VAL A 93 -22.64 12.95 -3.29
CA VAL A 93 -24.08 12.65 -3.25
C VAL A 93 -24.69 13.09 -1.92
N PHE A 94 -24.05 12.74 -0.80
CA PHE A 94 -24.56 13.09 0.53
C PHE A 94 -24.55 14.61 0.75
N THR A 95 -23.52 15.30 0.29
CA THR A 95 -23.45 16.77 0.41
C THR A 95 -24.57 17.45 -0.37
N GLU A 96 -24.85 17.02 -1.61
CA GLU A 96 -25.94 17.59 -2.42
C GLU A 96 -27.33 17.26 -1.84
N GLN A 97 -27.53 16.04 -1.34
CA GLN A 97 -28.78 15.68 -0.65
C GLN A 97 -28.99 16.50 0.63
N ALA A 98 -27.95 16.65 1.46
CA ALA A 98 -28.02 17.46 2.67
C ALA A 98 -28.30 18.95 2.35
N LYS A 99 -27.68 19.52 1.30
CA LYS A 99 -28.01 20.86 0.82
C LYS A 99 -29.49 20.97 0.46
N GLY A 100 -30.04 19.98 -0.25
CA GLY A 100 -31.46 19.93 -0.62
C GLY A 100 -32.38 19.91 0.61
N VAL A 101 -32.06 19.08 1.61
CA VAL A 101 -32.82 19.01 2.88
C VAL A 101 -32.80 20.35 3.62
N ILE A 102 -31.62 20.97 3.77
CA ILE A 102 -31.47 22.26 4.46
C ILE A 102 -32.16 23.39 3.69
N ALA A 103 -32.01 23.42 2.37
CA ALA A 103 -32.63 24.41 1.49
C ALA A 103 -34.16 24.36 1.59
N ALA A 104 -34.74 23.16 1.50
CA ALA A 104 -36.17 22.95 1.59
C ALA A 104 -36.73 23.32 2.97
N ARG A 105 -36.04 22.93 4.05
CA ARG A 105 -36.49 23.21 5.43
C ARG A 105 -36.45 24.69 5.80
N ASN A 106 -35.39 25.37 5.40
CA ASN A 106 -35.15 26.75 5.80
C ASN A 106 -35.64 27.76 4.76
N ASN A 107 -36.21 27.29 3.65
CA ASN A 107 -36.62 28.10 2.51
C ASN A 107 -35.48 29.01 2.01
N ILE A 108 -34.30 28.43 1.82
CA ILE A 108 -33.09 29.12 1.35
C ILE A 108 -32.54 28.49 0.07
N ASN A 109 -31.73 29.24 -0.67
CA ASN A 109 -31.05 28.70 -1.84
C ASN A 109 -29.95 27.68 -1.47
N MET A 110 -29.52 26.90 -2.45
CA MET A 110 -28.53 25.83 -2.28
C MET A 110 -27.15 26.32 -1.82
N ASP A 111 -26.76 27.54 -2.17
CA ASP A 111 -25.47 28.13 -1.77
C ASP A 111 -25.45 28.51 -0.28
N LYS A 112 -26.55 29.10 0.21
CA LYS A 112 -26.74 29.36 1.64
C LYS A 112 -26.83 28.05 2.42
N ALA A 113 -27.51 27.04 1.89
CA ALA A 113 -27.58 25.71 2.51
C ALA A 113 -26.19 25.05 2.63
N PHE A 114 -25.36 25.13 1.58
CA PHE A 114 -23.97 24.63 1.63
C PHE A 114 -23.11 25.38 2.65
N THR A 115 -23.28 26.70 2.71
CA THR A 115 -22.57 27.55 3.68
C THR A 115 -22.90 27.12 5.11
N ARG A 116 -24.19 26.96 5.44
CA ARG A 116 -24.61 26.48 6.76
C ARG A 116 -24.11 25.08 7.10
N LEU A 117 -24.17 24.15 6.15
CA LEU A 117 -23.64 22.80 6.35
C LEU A 117 -22.14 22.82 6.66
N ARG A 118 -21.37 23.68 5.96
CA ARG A 118 -19.93 23.84 6.17
C ARG A 118 -19.61 24.52 7.52
N GLU A 119 -20.38 25.53 7.90
CA GLU A 119 -20.24 26.20 9.19
C GLU A 119 -20.52 25.25 10.35
N HIS A 120 -21.61 24.48 10.26
CA HIS A 120 -21.93 23.44 11.22
C HIS A 120 -20.80 22.41 11.35
N ALA A 121 -20.34 21.84 10.24
CA ALA A 121 -19.26 20.85 10.23
C ALA A 121 -17.98 21.38 10.90
N ARG A 122 -17.62 22.65 10.62
CA ARG A 122 -16.45 23.30 11.23
C ARG A 122 -16.64 23.54 12.72
N ALA A 123 -17.81 24.05 13.13
CA ALA A 123 -18.11 24.33 14.53
C ALA A 123 -18.06 23.06 15.40
N HIS A 124 -18.41 21.91 14.82
CA HIS A 124 -18.41 20.60 15.50
C HIS A 124 -17.16 19.76 15.21
N GLN A 125 -16.19 20.31 14.47
CA GLN A 125 -14.97 19.61 14.02
C GLN A 125 -15.25 18.25 13.33
N ASP A 126 -16.41 18.15 12.68
CA ASP A 126 -16.87 16.93 12.02
C ASP A 126 -16.49 16.95 10.53
N PRO A 127 -16.11 15.80 9.94
CA PRO A 127 -15.96 15.69 8.50
C PRO A 127 -17.26 16.07 7.76
N MET A 128 -17.14 16.79 6.65
CA MET A 128 -18.28 17.29 5.86
C MET A 128 -19.27 16.18 5.48
N HIS A 129 -18.77 15.00 5.10
CA HIS A 129 -19.62 13.85 4.74
C HIS A 129 -20.44 13.32 5.91
N ARG A 130 -19.93 13.41 7.15
CA ARG A 130 -20.61 12.97 8.36
C ARG A 130 -21.71 13.95 8.75
N SER A 131 -21.42 15.26 8.71
CA SER A 131 -22.44 16.29 8.91
C SER A 131 -23.57 16.17 7.86
N ALA A 132 -23.22 15.92 6.60
CA ALA A 132 -24.20 15.68 5.55
C ALA A 132 -25.08 14.44 5.82
N ALA A 133 -24.47 13.32 6.23
CA ALA A 133 -25.20 12.11 6.61
C ALA A 133 -26.15 12.36 7.81
N ASN A 134 -25.70 13.10 8.82
CA ASN A 134 -26.50 13.41 10.00
C ASN A 134 -27.73 14.27 9.66
N VAL A 135 -27.61 15.21 8.72
CA VAL A 135 -28.72 16.02 8.22
C VAL A 135 -29.74 15.16 7.47
N ILE A 136 -29.27 14.27 6.58
CA ILE A 136 -30.13 13.36 5.81
C ILE A 136 -30.89 12.41 6.75
N ASN A 137 -30.22 11.89 7.77
CA ASN A 137 -30.79 10.97 8.75
C ASN A 137 -31.58 11.67 9.88
N ASN A 138 -31.75 12.99 9.81
CA ASN A 138 -32.43 13.80 10.83
C ASN A 138 -31.85 13.69 12.25
N VAL A 139 -30.56 13.36 12.34
CA VAL A 139 -29.82 13.34 13.61
C VAL A 139 -29.48 14.78 14.04
N VAL A 140 -29.30 15.68 13.06
CA VAL A 140 -28.96 17.09 13.28
C VAL A 140 -29.84 17.97 12.40
N MET A 141 -30.26 19.12 12.93
CA MET A 141 -31.00 20.15 12.21
C MET A 141 -30.12 21.40 12.04
N ILE A 142 -30.06 21.91 10.81
CA ILE A 142 -29.24 23.05 10.36
C ILE A 142 -30.13 24.01 9.55
#